data_AF-A0A3A0C061-F1
#
_entry.id   AF-A0A3A0C061-F1
#
_cell.length_a   1.000
_cell.length_b   1.000
_cell.length_c   1.000
_cell.angle_alpha   90.00
_cell.angle_beta   90.00
_cell.angle_gamma   90.00
#
_symmetry.space_group_name_H-M   'P 1'
#
loop_
_entity.id
_entity.type
_entity.pdbx_description
1 polymer ?
#
loop_
_entity_poly.entity_id
_entity_poly.type
_entity_poly.pdbx_seq_one_letter_code
_entity_poly.pdbx_strand_id
1 'polypeptide(L)'
;MFDYTLPGTLPGNSESVWSNRAIQPVAAGPLTPFSFTVLEEIIRRAWDTYYDRLGFAPPARANVLRAYQGRAYLNLSITAKLEAQQAGVAPIILRVNGTPWPLAPWEKPGLLGGFKFARAQKKIDEQLAQLASQIEATTQQAQIWHIKTREAHWNQAEILQVMEEIERAGRDSMMAFWAARHQLTNLYARLLAAGAEGHDPQQTLLLLNSALADLTGLVESEMAAAIIDIAEQVQNPDAAIAWLKAGDYQNWRTEFPSRPAAEALADFFLRFGHRAMGEGELANPRWNEDPTMVMRSLLACIEYHPRRPAKMPAVNYAQKALETLQPAARKEGRQMLERLHEMHTLQSRALHALAFILAGTRRWALAAAQEAMSDGRLRSPDEIFFFELEEIKLMMTGEWNISAQEEIRATLAQRQAQHAAHQTGYPSDMLIGEQEAQPVRQGLPGVAGHAGGPLRRWTATRKNGCHHTIMGAEMLDSGWALGLPLADGFVAALGSPLDPLVAAARAWHHPVVVGLGDAYRSMIDGAQTTLDGDSATASQ
;
A
#
# COMPACT_ATOMS: atom_id res chain seq x y z
N MET A 1 -11.16 11.45 -9.93
CA MET A 1 -10.54 10.14 -9.60
C MET A 1 -10.63 9.14 -10.76
N PHE A 2 -11.69 9.16 -11.58
CA PHE A 2 -12.00 8.11 -12.57
C PHE A 2 -12.07 8.62 -14.03
N ASP A 3 -11.44 9.76 -14.33
CA ASP A 3 -11.47 10.38 -15.66
C ASP A 3 -10.12 10.19 -16.35
N TYR A 4 -10.14 9.59 -17.54
CA TYR A 4 -8.96 9.18 -18.30
C TYR A 4 -9.08 9.52 -19.79
N THR A 5 -7.94 9.66 -20.44
CA THR A 5 -7.79 9.77 -21.88
C THR A 5 -7.07 8.56 -22.42
N LEU A 6 -7.52 8.05 -23.57
CA LEU A 6 -6.90 6.94 -24.26
C LEU A 6 -6.54 7.38 -25.69
N PRO A 7 -5.32 7.10 -26.19
CA PRO A 7 -4.97 7.42 -27.56
C PRO A 7 -5.78 6.59 -28.56
N GLY A 8 -6.24 7.20 -29.65
CA GLY A 8 -6.94 6.50 -30.74
C GLY A 8 -8.43 6.26 -30.48
N THR A 9 -8.99 5.25 -31.14
CA THR A 9 -10.40 4.89 -31.03
C THR A 9 -10.70 4.26 -29.67
N LEU A 10 -11.81 4.67 -29.06
CA LEU A 10 -12.31 4.01 -27.85
C LEU A 10 -12.45 2.51 -28.12
N PRO A 11 -11.88 1.64 -27.25
CA PRO A 11 -12.03 0.20 -27.38
C PRO A 11 -13.51 -0.23 -27.31
N GLY A 12 -13.79 -1.51 -27.53
CA GLY A 12 -15.11 -2.06 -27.23
C GLY A 12 -15.31 -2.27 -25.72
N ASN A 13 -16.56 -2.23 -25.25
CA ASN A 13 -16.93 -2.46 -23.83
C ASN A 13 -16.59 -3.87 -23.30
N SER A 14 -16.08 -4.77 -24.15
CA SER A 14 -15.61 -6.11 -23.76
C SER A 14 -14.19 -6.12 -23.20
N GLU A 15 -13.41 -5.05 -23.42
CA GLU A 15 -12.01 -4.96 -22.98
C GLU A 15 -11.86 -5.04 -21.46
N SER A 16 -10.72 -5.59 -21.05
CA SER A 16 -10.37 -5.69 -19.63
C SER A 16 -9.73 -4.39 -19.15
N VAL A 17 -10.14 -3.92 -17.97
CA VAL A 17 -9.55 -2.76 -17.32
C VAL A 17 -8.67 -3.23 -16.17
N TRP A 18 -7.43 -2.76 -16.17
CA TRP A 18 -6.43 -3.09 -15.18
C TRP A 18 -5.93 -1.83 -14.50
N SER A 19 -5.74 -1.86 -13.18
CA SER A 19 -5.15 -0.72 -12.48
C SER A 19 -4.15 -1.17 -11.44
N ASN A 20 -3.04 -0.45 -11.35
CA ASN A 20 -2.10 -0.65 -10.25
C ASN A 20 -2.56 0.09 -8.98
N ARG A 21 -3.38 1.15 -9.08
CA ARG A 21 -3.78 2.02 -7.95
C ARG A 21 -4.37 1.27 -6.75
N ALA A 22 -5.08 0.16 -6.98
CA ALA A 22 -5.65 -0.64 -5.91
C ALA A 22 -4.59 -1.45 -5.12
N ILE A 23 -3.50 -1.87 -5.77
CA ILE A 23 -2.44 -2.67 -5.12
C ILE A 23 -1.23 -1.83 -4.69
N GLN A 24 -1.18 -0.55 -5.06
CA GLN A 24 -0.12 0.41 -4.72
C GLN A 24 0.32 0.40 -3.24
N PRO A 25 -0.58 0.34 -2.23
CA PRO A 25 -0.15 0.26 -0.83
C PRO A 25 0.70 -0.96 -0.47
N VAL A 26 0.60 -2.03 -1.27
CA VAL A 26 1.41 -3.26 -1.12
C VAL A 26 2.59 -3.21 -2.08
N ALA A 27 2.35 -2.98 -3.36
CA ALA A 27 3.33 -3.01 -4.44
C ALA A 27 3.44 -1.65 -5.13
N ALA A 28 4.33 -0.83 -4.61
CA ALA A 28 4.43 0.58 -4.97
C ALA A 28 5.27 0.85 -6.23
N GLY A 29 6.25 0.00 -6.51
CA GLY A 29 7.21 0.20 -7.59
C GLY A 29 7.28 -0.98 -8.55
N PRO A 30 8.25 -0.96 -9.48
CA PRO A 30 8.71 -2.17 -10.13
C PRO A 30 9.08 -3.22 -9.10
N LEU A 31 8.69 -4.45 -9.37
CA LEU A 31 8.96 -5.61 -8.55
C LEU A 31 10.03 -6.47 -9.23
N THR A 32 10.88 -7.11 -8.44
CA THR A 32 11.64 -8.25 -8.92
C THR A 32 10.71 -9.42 -9.26
N PRO A 33 11.15 -10.37 -10.11
CA PRO A 33 10.39 -11.59 -10.42
C PRO A 33 9.94 -12.36 -9.18
N PHE A 34 10.79 -12.46 -8.16
CA PHE A 34 10.43 -13.09 -6.90
C PHE A 34 9.26 -12.39 -6.21
N SER A 35 9.39 -11.08 -6.02
CA SER A 35 8.38 -10.25 -5.37
C SER A 35 7.05 -10.30 -6.10
N PHE A 36 7.07 -10.25 -7.43
CA PHE A 36 5.86 -10.37 -8.25
C PHE A 36 5.17 -11.73 -8.09
N THR A 37 5.90 -12.83 -8.23
CA THR A 37 5.32 -14.18 -8.19
C THR A 37 4.79 -14.56 -6.80
N VAL A 38 5.46 -14.15 -5.72
CA VAL A 38 4.93 -14.30 -4.35
C VAL A 38 3.61 -13.54 -4.18
N LEU A 39 3.55 -12.28 -4.62
CA LEU A 39 2.34 -11.48 -4.51
C LEU A 39 1.22 -12.05 -5.39
N GLU A 40 1.54 -12.52 -6.59
CA GLU A 40 0.57 -13.16 -7.50
C GLU A 40 -0.12 -14.36 -6.86
N GLU A 41 0.63 -15.27 -6.25
CA GLU A 41 0.06 -16.44 -5.57
C GLU A 41 -0.84 -16.04 -4.39
N ILE A 42 -0.34 -15.16 -3.52
CA ILE A 42 -1.09 -14.71 -2.33
C ILE A 42 -2.38 -13.97 -2.74
N ILE A 43 -2.31 -13.07 -3.74
CA ILE A 43 -3.44 -12.27 -4.21
C ILE A 43 -4.48 -13.15 -4.89
N ARG A 44 -4.05 -14.04 -5.80
CA ARG A 44 -4.95 -14.98 -6.47
C ARG A 44 -5.70 -15.83 -5.44
N ARG A 45 -4.97 -16.41 -4.48
CA ARG A 45 -5.56 -17.24 -3.43
C ARG A 45 -6.54 -16.47 -2.55
N ALA A 46 -6.18 -15.25 -2.17
CA ALA A 46 -7.03 -14.37 -1.37
C ALA A 46 -8.33 -14.00 -2.10
N TRP A 47 -8.22 -13.62 -3.38
CA TRP A 47 -9.36 -13.25 -4.23
C TRP A 47 -10.31 -14.44 -4.44
N ASP A 48 -9.78 -15.61 -4.81
CA ASP A 48 -10.57 -16.83 -4.99
C ASP A 48 -11.29 -17.19 -3.68
N THR A 49 -10.56 -17.22 -2.56
CA THR A 49 -11.11 -17.58 -1.24
C THR A 49 -12.21 -16.61 -0.81
N TYR A 50 -12.05 -15.31 -1.07
CA TYR A 50 -13.05 -14.32 -0.73
C TYR A 50 -14.37 -14.59 -1.46
N TYR A 51 -14.31 -14.77 -2.78
CA TYR A 51 -15.52 -14.98 -3.59
C TYR A 51 -16.13 -16.38 -3.41
N ASP A 52 -15.31 -17.38 -3.09
CA ASP A 52 -15.79 -18.70 -2.68
C ASP A 52 -16.61 -18.62 -1.38
N ARG A 53 -16.15 -17.86 -0.37
CA ARG A 53 -16.88 -17.64 0.89
C ARG A 53 -18.22 -16.92 0.68
N LEU A 54 -18.28 -16.01 -0.30
CA LEU A 54 -19.54 -15.36 -0.69
C LEU A 54 -20.48 -16.30 -1.47
N GLY A 55 -19.95 -17.39 -2.02
CA GLY A 55 -20.64 -18.33 -2.90
C GLY A 55 -20.87 -17.75 -4.30
N PHE A 56 -19.95 -16.92 -4.78
CA PHE A 56 -20.07 -16.23 -6.08
C PHE A 56 -19.50 -17.03 -7.25
N ALA A 57 -18.82 -18.15 -6.97
CA ALA A 57 -18.23 -19.06 -7.95
C ALA A 57 -17.30 -18.33 -8.95
N PRO A 58 -16.12 -17.87 -8.49
CA PRO A 58 -15.16 -17.19 -9.35
C PRO A 58 -14.77 -18.05 -10.57
N PRO A 59 -14.46 -17.44 -11.73
CA PRO A 59 -13.99 -18.18 -12.90
C PRO A 59 -12.72 -18.98 -12.60
N ALA A 60 -12.65 -20.22 -13.08
CA ALA A 60 -11.44 -21.03 -12.96
C ALA A 60 -10.26 -20.31 -13.64
N ARG A 61 -9.12 -20.22 -12.95
CA ARG A 61 -7.90 -19.54 -13.43
C ARG A 61 -8.16 -18.07 -13.79
N ALA A 62 -8.94 -17.38 -12.97
CA ALA A 62 -9.13 -15.94 -13.07
C ALA A 62 -7.77 -15.21 -13.14
N ASN A 63 -7.54 -14.44 -14.20
CA ASN A 63 -6.38 -13.58 -14.32
C ASN A 63 -6.64 -12.29 -13.53
N VAL A 64 -6.40 -12.35 -12.21
CA VAL A 64 -6.67 -11.27 -11.24
C VAL A 64 -5.55 -10.25 -11.20
N LEU A 65 -4.31 -10.68 -11.44
CA LEU A 65 -3.11 -9.85 -11.36
C LEU A 65 -2.27 -10.08 -12.61
N ARG A 66 -1.69 -9.01 -13.16
CA ARG A 66 -0.68 -9.12 -14.22
C ARG A 66 0.49 -8.19 -13.97
N ALA A 67 1.64 -8.51 -14.57
CA ALA A 67 2.78 -7.61 -14.65
C ALA A 67 2.67 -6.73 -15.90
N TYR A 68 2.97 -5.44 -15.78
CA TYR A 68 3.21 -4.54 -16.91
C TYR A 68 4.36 -3.60 -16.56
N GLN A 69 5.43 -3.64 -17.37
CA GLN A 69 6.69 -2.91 -17.12
C GLN A 69 7.17 -3.05 -15.65
N GLY A 70 7.20 -4.29 -15.16
CA GLY A 70 7.64 -4.65 -13.80
C GLY A 70 6.65 -4.33 -12.69
N ARG A 71 5.48 -3.73 -12.96
CA ARG A 71 4.50 -3.34 -11.94
C ARG A 71 3.28 -4.26 -11.94
N ALA A 72 2.71 -4.46 -10.76
CA ALA A 72 1.52 -5.27 -10.56
C ALA A 72 0.24 -4.47 -10.89
N TYR A 73 -0.64 -5.02 -11.72
CA TYR A 73 -1.94 -4.45 -12.06
C TYR A 73 -3.06 -5.43 -11.73
N LEU A 74 -4.06 -4.97 -10.98
CA LEU A 74 -5.25 -5.72 -10.65
C LEU A 74 -6.30 -5.59 -11.75
N ASN A 75 -6.94 -6.71 -12.10
CA ASN A 75 -8.05 -6.74 -13.03
C ASN A 75 -9.32 -6.19 -12.36
N LEU A 76 -9.69 -4.96 -12.68
CA LEU A 76 -10.89 -4.35 -12.13
C LEU A 76 -12.15 -4.91 -12.78
N SER A 77 -12.08 -5.27 -14.07
CA SER A 77 -13.22 -5.78 -14.82
C SER A 77 -13.71 -7.15 -14.34
N ILE A 78 -12.83 -8.07 -13.96
CA ILE A 78 -13.26 -9.42 -13.50
C ILE A 78 -14.07 -9.34 -12.21
N THR A 79 -13.59 -8.53 -11.25
CA THR A 79 -14.25 -8.24 -9.99
C THR A 79 -15.59 -7.56 -10.21
N ALA A 80 -15.61 -6.49 -11.03
CA ALA A 80 -16.84 -5.75 -11.34
C ALA A 80 -17.90 -6.64 -12.02
N LYS A 81 -17.50 -7.50 -12.96
CA LYS A 81 -18.40 -8.44 -13.65
C LYS A 81 -19.00 -9.45 -12.67
N LEU A 82 -18.16 -10.03 -11.80
CA LEU A 82 -18.60 -11.03 -10.83
C LEU A 82 -19.62 -10.44 -9.84
N GLU A 83 -19.33 -9.27 -9.27
CA GLU A 83 -20.23 -8.62 -8.32
C GLU A 83 -21.51 -8.07 -8.96
N ALA A 84 -21.43 -7.54 -10.18
CA ALA A 84 -22.62 -7.13 -10.93
C ALA A 84 -23.56 -8.32 -11.16
N GLN A 85 -23.03 -9.48 -11.55
CA GLN A 85 -23.83 -10.68 -11.85
C GLN A 85 -24.38 -11.37 -10.60
N GLN A 86 -23.58 -11.47 -9.54
CA GLN A 86 -23.93 -12.26 -8.36
C GLN A 86 -24.61 -11.43 -7.27
N ALA A 87 -24.22 -10.16 -7.13
CA ALA A 87 -24.68 -9.27 -6.08
C ALA A 87 -25.43 -8.03 -6.59
N GLY A 88 -25.54 -7.83 -7.90
CA GLY A 88 -26.24 -6.68 -8.47
C GLY A 88 -25.57 -5.35 -8.11
N VAL A 89 -24.30 -5.38 -7.71
CA VAL A 89 -23.53 -4.19 -7.37
C VAL A 89 -23.30 -3.39 -8.65
N ALA A 90 -23.71 -2.12 -8.63
CA ALA A 90 -23.45 -1.21 -9.74
C ALA A 90 -21.93 -1.04 -9.90
N PRO A 91 -21.38 -1.30 -11.09
CA PRO A 91 -19.94 -1.20 -11.32
C PRO A 91 -19.50 0.26 -11.28
N ILE A 92 -18.23 0.48 -10.96
CA ILE A 92 -17.61 1.79 -11.13
C ILE A 92 -17.71 2.20 -12.60
N ILE A 93 -18.08 3.46 -12.82
CA ILE A 93 -18.15 4.07 -14.15
C ILE A 93 -16.92 4.97 -14.30
N LEU A 94 -16.01 4.57 -15.18
CA LEU A 94 -14.92 5.41 -15.63
C LEU A 94 -15.45 6.44 -16.64
N ARG A 95 -14.67 7.48 -16.91
CA ARG A 95 -14.89 8.35 -18.06
C ARG A 95 -13.66 8.31 -18.95
N VAL A 96 -13.79 7.74 -20.14
CA VAL A 96 -12.67 7.60 -21.08
C VAL A 96 -12.95 8.50 -22.28
N ASN A 97 -12.05 9.45 -22.55
CA ASN A 97 -12.24 10.49 -23.59
C ASN A 97 -13.58 11.24 -23.47
N GLY A 98 -14.05 11.46 -22.23
CA GLY A 98 -15.33 12.13 -21.95
C GLY A 98 -16.55 11.19 -21.97
N THR A 99 -16.42 9.94 -22.44
CA THR A 99 -17.52 8.97 -22.52
C THR A 99 -17.59 8.10 -21.26
N PRO A 100 -18.77 7.93 -20.63
CA PRO A 100 -18.97 6.98 -19.55
C PRO A 100 -18.64 5.55 -19.99
N TRP A 101 -17.83 4.87 -19.19
CA TRP A 101 -17.34 3.51 -19.44
C TRP A 101 -17.48 2.68 -18.17
N PRO A 102 -18.56 1.87 -18.03
CA PRO A 102 -18.72 1.00 -16.87
C PRO A 102 -17.71 -0.16 -16.93
N LEU A 103 -17.13 -0.53 -15.79
CA LEU A 103 -16.18 -1.66 -15.71
C LEU A 103 -16.79 -3.02 -16.06
N ALA A 104 -18.12 -3.13 -15.99
CA ALA A 104 -18.89 -4.31 -16.34
C ALA A 104 -20.27 -3.91 -16.90
N PRO A 105 -20.88 -4.75 -17.76
CA PRO A 105 -22.30 -4.62 -18.07
C PRO A 105 -23.15 -4.75 -16.81
N TRP A 106 -24.10 -3.84 -16.61
CA TRP A 106 -25.00 -3.87 -15.46
C TRP A 106 -26.34 -3.26 -15.82
N GLU A 107 -27.41 -3.89 -15.36
CA GLU A 107 -28.77 -3.39 -15.47
C GLU A 107 -29.39 -3.26 -14.08
N LYS A 108 -30.22 -2.24 -13.89
CA LYS A 108 -30.88 -2.03 -12.61
C LYS A 108 -31.77 -3.24 -12.29
N PRO A 109 -31.60 -3.88 -11.12
CA PRO A 109 -32.40 -5.05 -10.77
C PRO A 109 -33.90 -4.75 -10.72
N GLY A 110 -34.71 -5.62 -11.31
CA GLY A 110 -36.15 -5.68 -11.05
C GLY A 110 -36.47 -6.21 -9.64
N LEU A 111 -37.73 -6.17 -9.22
CA LEU A 111 -38.17 -6.48 -7.84
C LEU A 111 -37.65 -7.84 -7.31
N LEU A 112 -37.79 -8.91 -8.10
CA LEU A 112 -37.33 -10.27 -7.73
C LEU A 112 -35.79 -10.36 -7.68
N GLY A 113 -35.10 -9.70 -8.62
CA GLY A 113 -33.64 -9.58 -8.60
C GLY A 113 -33.15 -8.84 -7.35
N GLY A 114 -33.89 -7.80 -6.93
CA GLY A 114 -33.62 -7.04 -5.71
C GLY A 114 -33.54 -7.90 -4.45
N PHE A 115 -34.41 -8.91 -4.29
CA PHE A 115 -34.33 -9.83 -3.14
C PHE A 115 -33.09 -10.72 -3.17
N LYS A 116 -32.72 -11.26 -4.34
CA LYS A 116 -31.49 -12.06 -4.49
C LYS A 116 -30.26 -11.20 -4.15
N PHE A 117 -30.19 -10.00 -4.71
CA PHE A 117 -29.07 -9.09 -4.53
C PHE A 117 -28.98 -8.54 -3.11
N ALA A 118 -30.10 -8.30 -2.43
CA ALA A 118 -30.09 -7.95 -1.01
C ALA A 118 -29.46 -9.04 -0.14
N ARG A 119 -29.72 -10.33 -0.43
CA ARG A 119 -29.06 -11.45 0.27
C ARG A 119 -27.56 -11.50 -0.02
N ALA A 120 -27.16 -11.27 -1.28
CA ALA A 120 -25.76 -11.24 -1.66
C ALA A 120 -25.00 -10.06 -1.02
N GLN A 121 -25.60 -8.86 -1.00
CA GLN A 121 -25.04 -7.71 -0.29
C GLN A 121 -24.92 -7.98 1.21
N LYS A 122 -25.92 -8.63 1.82
CA LYS A 122 -25.84 -9.04 3.22
C LYS A 122 -24.64 -9.97 3.48
N LYS A 123 -24.37 -10.93 2.59
CA LYS A 123 -23.18 -11.79 2.71
C LYS A 123 -21.87 -11.01 2.60
N ILE A 124 -21.80 -10.02 1.70
CA ILE A 124 -20.64 -9.12 1.60
C ILE A 124 -20.44 -8.37 2.93
N ASP A 125 -21.50 -7.74 3.44
CA ASP A 125 -21.46 -7.00 4.70
C ASP A 125 -21.06 -7.90 5.89
N GLU A 126 -21.60 -9.13 5.98
CA GLU A 126 -21.23 -10.13 6.99
C GLU A 126 -19.77 -10.59 6.86
N GLN A 127 -19.28 -10.81 5.62
CA GLN A 127 -17.89 -11.21 5.38
C GLN A 127 -16.91 -10.11 5.77
N LEU A 128 -17.23 -8.84 5.50
CA LEU A 128 -16.41 -7.70 5.90
C LEU A 128 -16.37 -7.53 7.42
N ALA A 129 -17.51 -7.65 8.10
CA ALA A 129 -17.57 -7.63 9.56
C ALA A 129 -16.78 -8.80 10.18
N GLN A 130 -16.84 -9.99 9.57
CA GLN A 130 -16.02 -11.12 9.98
C GLN A 130 -14.53 -10.85 9.81
N LEU A 131 -14.09 -10.32 8.66
CA LEU A 131 -12.69 -9.97 8.42
C LEU A 131 -12.21 -8.90 9.43
N ALA A 132 -13.04 -7.90 9.70
CA ALA A 132 -12.75 -6.86 10.68
C ALA A 132 -12.60 -7.43 12.11
N SER A 133 -13.52 -8.29 12.55
CA SER A 133 -13.44 -8.92 13.88
C SER A 133 -12.28 -9.91 14.03
N GLN A 134 -11.81 -10.52 12.94
CA GLN A 134 -10.73 -11.52 12.96
C GLN A 134 -9.34 -10.92 12.76
N ILE A 135 -9.24 -9.63 12.41
CA ILE A 135 -7.97 -9.03 11.96
C ILE A 135 -6.84 -9.11 12.98
N GLU A 136 -7.16 -9.01 14.28
CA GLU A 136 -6.17 -9.18 15.35
C GLU A 136 -5.67 -10.62 15.43
N ALA A 137 -6.56 -11.61 15.34
CA ALA A 137 -6.18 -13.03 15.31
C ALA A 137 -5.37 -13.38 14.05
N THR A 138 -5.73 -12.80 12.90
CA THR A 138 -4.93 -12.91 11.66
C THR A 138 -3.54 -12.31 11.85
N THR A 139 -3.44 -11.16 12.52
CA THR A 139 -2.15 -10.52 12.82
C THR A 139 -1.29 -11.40 13.74
N GLN A 140 -1.89 -11.95 14.80
CA GLN A 140 -1.19 -12.86 15.72
C GLN A 140 -0.68 -14.12 15.00
N GLN A 141 -1.46 -14.70 14.08
CA GLN A 141 -0.98 -15.84 13.31
C GLN A 141 0.14 -15.48 12.34
N ALA A 142 0.07 -14.31 11.70
CA ALA A 142 1.16 -13.82 10.88
C ALA A 142 2.45 -13.60 11.69
N GLN A 143 2.32 -13.09 12.92
CA GLN A 143 3.44 -12.95 13.87
C GLN A 143 4.04 -14.30 14.26
N ILE A 144 3.21 -15.29 14.60
CA ILE A 144 3.68 -16.64 14.95
C ILE A 144 4.46 -17.26 13.77
N TRP A 145 3.92 -17.15 12.55
CA TRP A 145 4.60 -17.64 11.36
C TRP A 145 5.91 -16.88 11.10
N HIS A 146 5.92 -15.56 11.26
CA HIS A 146 7.14 -14.76 11.15
C HIS A 146 8.20 -15.21 12.18
N ILE A 147 7.83 -15.40 13.45
CA ILE A 147 8.74 -15.91 14.50
C ILE A 147 9.30 -17.28 14.12
N LYS A 148 8.46 -18.20 13.63
CA LYS A 148 8.91 -19.51 13.11
C LYS A 148 9.99 -19.34 12.04
N THR A 149 9.80 -18.47 11.05
CA THR A 149 10.84 -18.21 10.03
C THR A 149 12.09 -17.55 10.62
N ARG A 150 11.97 -16.82 11.74
CA ARG A 150 13.12 -16.22 12.42
C ARG A 150 13.96 -17.23 13.21
N GLU A 151 13.34 -18.30 13.68
CA GLU A 151 13.97 -19.32 14.52
C GLU A 151 14.36 -20.59 13.75
N ALA A 152 14.00 -20.68 12.47
CA ALA A 152 14.35 -21.81 11.60
C ALA A 152 15.87 -21.99 11.46
N HIS A 153 16.30 -23.25 11.40
CA HIS A 153 17.71 -23.62 11.18
C HIS A 153 18.10 -23.57 9.70
N TRP A 154 17.11 -23.56 8.82
CA TRP A 154 17.23 -23.49 7.36
C TRP A 154 17.99 -24.66 6.76
N ASN A 155 17.69 -25.87 7.21
CA ASN A 155 18.02 -27.06 6.42
C ASN A 155 17.09 -27.16 5.18
N GLN A 156 17.47 -27.99 4.20
CA GLN A 156 16.73 -28.14 2.95
C GLN A 156 15.24 -28.48 3.16
N ALA A 157 14.92 -29.33 4.14
CA ALA A 157 13.53 -29.71 4.44
C ALA A 157 12.72 -28.53 5.00
N GLU A 158 13.30 -27.72 5.88
CA GLU A 158 12.66 -26.52 6.41
C GLU A 158 12.46 -25.46 5.32
N ILE A 159 13.40 -25.29 4.39
CA ILE A 159 13.26 -24.36 3.26
C ILE A 159 12.05 -24.78 2.40
N LEU A 160 11.96 -26.06 2.01
CA LEU A 160 10.83 -26.56 1.22
C LEU A 160 9.51 -26.45 1.99
N GLN A 161 9.50 -26.76 3.30
CA GLN A 161 8.30 -26.65 4.12
C GLN A 161 7.80 -25.20 4.21
N VAL A 162 8.68 -24.24 4.51
CA VAL A 162 8.27 -22.83 4.65
C VAL A 162 7.75 -22.28 3.33
N MET A 163 8.35 -22.66 2.21
CA MET A 163 7.90 -22.28 0.88
C MET A 163 6.44 -22.70 0.63
N GLU A 164 6.06 -23.94 0.96
CA GLU A 164 4.68 -24.44 0.85
C GLU A 164 3.69 -23.70 1.77
N GLU A 165 4.18 -23.01 2.80
CA GLU A 165 3.35 -22.27 3.75
C GLU A 165 3.07 -20.82 3.33
N ILE A 166 3.89 -20.21 2.47
CA ILE A 166 3.84 -18.77 2.14
C ILE A 166 2.45 -18.35 1.68
N GLU A 167 1.87 -19.04 0.68
CA GLU A 167 0.54 -18.72 0.15
C GLU A 167 -0.51 -18.76 1.26
N ARG A 168 -0.53 -19.84 2.04
CA ARG A 168 -1.50 -20.08 3.11
C ARG A 168 -1.38 -19.05 4.23
N ALA A 169 -0.15 -18.66 4.59
CA ALA A 169 0.12 -17.69 5.63
C ALA A 169 -0.28 -16.27 5.21
N GLY A 170 -0.08 -15.92 3.92
CA GLY A 170 -0.46 -14.63 3.35
C GLY A 170 -1.95 -14.44 3.11
N ARG A 171 -2.66 -15.52 2.76
CA ARG A 171 -4.05 -15.49 2.26
C ARG A 171 -5.00 -14.62 3.09
N ASP A 172 -5.08 -14.83 4.39
CA ASP A 172 -6.13 -14.20 5.22
C ASP A 172 -5.88 -12.69 5.40
N SER A 173 -4.61 -12.28 5.56
CA SER A 173 -4.23 -10.86 5.60
C SER A 173 -4.46 -10.16 4.26
N MET A 174 -4.09 -10.79 3.14
CA MET A 174 -4.32 -10.24 1.81
C MET A 174 -5.81 -10.17 1.47
N MET A 175 -6.61 -11.16 1.86
CA MET A 175 -8.06 -11.15 1.66
C MET A 175 -8.71 -9.98 2.40
N ALA A 176 -8.33 -9.75 3.67
CA ALA A 176 -8.81 -8.61 4.43
C ALA A 176 -8.41 -7.27 3.78
N PHE A 177 -7.15 -7.15 3.34
CA PHE A 177 -6.66 -5.95 2.64
C PHE A 177 -7.43 -5.70 1.34
N TRP A 178 -7.50 -6.70 0.46
CA TRP A 178 -8.15 -6.58 -0.84
C TRP A 178 -9.64 -6.26 -0.66
N ALA A 179 -10.34 -6.92 0.27
CA ALA A 179 -11.76 -6.68 0.50
C ALA A 179 -12.01 -5.25 1.00
N ALA A 180 -11.22 -4.77 1.96
CA ALA A 180 -11.30 -3.41 2.46
C ALA A 180 -10.99 -2.37 1.37
N ARG A 181 -9.91 -2.58 0.59
CA ARG A 181 -9.49 -1.69 -0.50
C ARG A 181 -10.56 -1.58 -1.60
N HIS A 182 -11.12 -2.72 -1.99
CA HIS A 182 -12.19 -2.79 -2.99
C HIS A 182 -13.44 -2.07 -2.51
N GLN A 183 -13.85 -2.29 -1.26
CA GLN A 183 -15.01 -1.63 -0.68
C GLN A 183 -14.81 -0.12 -0.48
N LEU A 184 -13.62 0.34 -0.09
CA LEU A 184 -13.30 1.77 -0.09
C LEU A 184 -13.53 2.36 -1.49
N THR A 185 -13.01 1.71 -2.52
CA THR A 185 -13.15 2.20 -3.90
C THR A 185 -14.62 2.28 -4.32
N ASN A 186 -15.41 1.25 -4.02
CA ASN A 186 -16.85 1.23 -4.29
C ASN A 186 -17.62 2.31 -3.51
N LEU A 187 -17.35 2.48 -2.22
CA LEU A 187 -18.02 3.47 -1.38
C LEU A 187 -17.74 4.89 -1.85
N TYR A 188 -16.46 5.22 -2.15
CA TYR A 188 -16.11 6.52 -2.72
C TYR A 188 -16.75 6.75 -4.09
N ALA A 189 -16.73 5.75 -4.99
CA ALA A 189 -17.37 5.86 -6.29
C ALA A 189 -18.88 6.12 -6.18
N ARG A 190 -19.57 5.42 -5.26
CA ARG A 190 -21.00 5.58 -5.01
C ARG A 190 -21.34 6.94 -4.41
N LEU A 191 -20.56 7.41 -3.44
CA LEU A 191 -20.74 8.73 -2.83
C LEU A 191 -20.52 9.86 -3.86
N LEU A 192 -19.48 9.75 -4.69
CA LEU A 192 -19.23 10.72 -5.76
C LEU A 192 -20.34 10.71 -6.82
N ALA A 193 -20.85 9.54 -7.19
CA ALA A 193 -21.97 9.41 -8.14
C ALA A 193 -23.30 9.92 -7.56
N ALA A 194 -23.46 9.91 -6.23
CA ALA A 194 -24.63 10.45 -5.53
C ALA A 194 -24.57 11.99 -5.32
N GLY A 195 -23.52 12.65 -5.80
CA GLY A 195 -23.37 14.10 -5.74
C GLY A 195 -24.52 14.85 -6.40
N ALA A 196 -24.91 15.98 -5.83
CA ALA A 196 -25.93 16.85 -6.36
C ALA A 196 -25.45 17.55 -7.65
N GLU A 197 -26.37 17.81 -8.59
CA GLU A 197 -26.04 18.51 -9.83
C GLU A 197 -25.34 19.86 -9.53
N GLY A 198 -24.31 20.18 -10.30
CA GLY A 198 -23.54 21.42 -10.16
C GLY A 198 -22.42 21.39 -9.09
N HIS A 199 -22.30 20.34 -8.29
CA HIS A 199 -21.16 20.20 -7.37
C HIS A 199 -19.92 19.65 -8.09
N ASP A 200 -18.76 20.25 -7.82
CA ASP A 200 -17.48 19.74 -8.31
C ASP A 200 -17.10 18.43 -7.60
N PRO A 201 -16.88 17.32 -8.32
CA PRO A 201 -16.46 16.06 -7.73
C PRO A 201 -15.15 16.14 -6.93
N GLN A 202 -14.23 17.07 -7.23
CA GLN A 202 -13.01 17.24 -6.42
C GLN A 202 -13.32 17.86 -5.06
N GLN A 203 -14.19 18.88 -5.02
CA GLN A 203 -14.66 19.46 -3.77
C GLN A 203 -15.44 18.43 -2.92
N THR A 204 -16.31 17.64 -3.55
CA THR A 204 -16.99 16.53 -2.85
C THR A 204 -15.99 15.53 -2.28
N LEU A 205 -14.99 15.12 -3.07
CA LEU A 205 -13.94 14.21 -2.61
C LEU A 205 -13.15 14.79 -1.43
N LEU A 206 -12.79 16.06 -1.47
CA LEU A 206 -12.09 16.74 -0.39
C LEU A 206 -12.94 16.78 0.91
N LEU A 207 -14.24 17.04 0.80
CA LEU A 207 -15.16 17.03 1.94
C LEU A 207 -15.34 15.62 2.52
N LEU A 208 -15.45 14.59 1.67
CA LEU A 208 -15.47 13.20 2.10
C LEU A 208 -14.19 12.84 2.87
N ASN A 209 -13.03 13.23 2.36
CA ASN A 209 -11.76 13.01 3.03
C ASN A 209 -11.68 13.75 4.38
N SER A 210 -12.16 15.00 4.43
CA SER A 210 -12.17 15.81 5.65
C SER A 210 -13.16 15.29 6.70
N ALA A 211 -14.22 14.60 6.28
CA ALA A 211 -15.15 13.89 7.15
C ALA A 211 -14.52 12.67 7.85
N LEU A 212 -13.29 12.30 7.47
CA LEU A 212 -12.51 11.22 8.05
C LEU A 212 -11.28 11.72 8.83
N ALA A 213 -11.23 13.01 9.19
CA ALA A 213 -10.11 13.61 9.92
C ALA A 213 -9.96 13.11 11.37
N ASP A 214 -10.93 12.37 11.89
CA ASP A 214 -10.95 11.78 13.23
C ASP A 214 -10.71 10.26 13.25
N LEU A 215 -10.20 9.70 12.14
CA LEU A 215 -9.81 8.30 12.05
C LEU A 215 -8.90 7.88 13.21
N THR A 216 -9.16 6.68 13.76
CA THR A 216 -8.35 6.08 14.82
C THR A 216 -8.05 4.63 14.50
N GLY A 217 -7.12 4.02 15.23
CA GLY A 217 -6.78 2.61 15.05
C GLY A 217 -5.95 2.31 13.79
N LEU A 218 -5.36 3.34 13.17
CA LEU A 218 -4.42 3.19 12.04
C LEU A 218 -3.02 2.87 12.56
N VAL A 219 -2.42 1.81 12.02
CA VAL A 219 -1.07 1.36 12.38
C VAL A 219 -0.03 2.43 12.07
N GLU A 220 -0.20 3.16 10.97
CA GLU A 220 0.69 4.26 10.57
C GLU A 220 0.74 5.35 11.65
N SER A 221 -0.40 5.69 12.25
CA SER A 221 -0.46 6.64 13.35
C SER A 221 0.19 6.09 14.62
N GLU A 222 0.09 4.78 14.88
CA GLU A 222 0.77 4.12 16.01
C GLU A 222 2.29 4.14 15.84
N MET A 223 2.80 3.91 14.63
CA MET A 223 4.24 3.97 14.32
C MET A 223 4.79 5.38 14.56
N ALA A 224 4.11 6.40 14.05
CA ALA A 224 4.49 7.80 14.24
C ALA A 224 4.47 8.21 15.71
N ALA A 225 3.41 7.83 16.44
CA ALA A 225 3.29 8.12 17.86
C ALA A 225 4.35 7.43 18.72
N ALA A 226 4.73 6.19 18.36
CA ALA A 226 5.75 5.43 19.09
C ALA A 226 7.16 6.05 18.96
N ILE A 227 7.51 6.63 17.81
CA ILE A 227 8.80 7.34 17.66
C ILE A 227 8.88 8.58 18.56
N ILE A 228 7.78 9.33 18.68
CA ILE A 228 7.71 10.47 19.60
C ILE A 228 7.94 9.98 21.05
N ASP A 229 7.30 8.90 21.46
CA ASP A 229 7.43 8.35 22.82
C ASP A 229 8.86 7.89 23.13
N ILE A 230 9.60 7.38 22.14
CA ILE A 230 11.01 7.02 22.29
C ILE A 230 11.86 8.27 22.44
N ALA A 231 11.60 9.32 21.64
CA ALA A 231 12.33 10.58 21.72
C ALA A 231 12.17 11.26 23.09
N GLU A 232 10.98 11.19 23.69
CA GLU A 232 10.70 11.74 25.03
C GLU A 232 11.46 11.01 26.16
N GLN A 233 11.90 9.76 25.93
CA GLN A 233 12.65 8.96 26.90
C GLN A 233 14.17 9.20 26.86
N VAL A 234 14.66 10.04 25.93
CA VAL A 234 16.08 10.32 25.77
C VAL A 234 16.59 11.24 26.90
N GLN A 235 17.40 10.67 27.80
CA GLN A 235 17.96 11.38 28.97
C GLN A 235 19.12 12.33 28.63
N ASN A 236 19.91 12.04 27.59
CA ASN A 236 21.02 12.87 27.12
C ASN A 236 20.87 13.17 25.62
N PRO A 237 20.05 14.18 25.26
CA PRO A 237 19.76 14.51 23.86
C PRO A 237 21.01 14.81 23.04
N ASP A 238 21.99 15.54 23.59
CA ASP A 238 23.20 15.93 22.86
C ASP A 238 24.04 14.70 22.46
N ALA A 239 24.24 13.76 23.39
CA ALA A 239 24.94 12.52 23.10
C ALA A 239 24.17 11.66 22.08
N ALA A 240 22.84 11.56 22.21
CA ALA A 240 22.00 10.82 21.29
C ALA A 240 22.02 11.42 19.88
N ILE A 241 21.91 12.74 19.75
CA ILE A 241 22.01 13.46 18.47
C ILE A 241 23.38 13.22 17.84
N ALA A 242 24.47 13.34 18.60
CA ALA A 242 25.81 13.11 18.10
C ALA A 242 26.00 11.68 17.58
N TRP A 243 25.53 10.68 18.34
CA TRP A 243 25.56 9.27 17.94
C TRP A 243 24.71 9.02 16.69
N LEU A 244 23.48 9.55 16.65
CA LEU A 244 22.57 9.38 15.51
C LEU A 244 23.12 10.02 14.22
N LYS A 245 23.76 11.20 14.32
CA LYS A 245 24.41 11.85 13.17
C LYS A 245 25.64 11.11 12.64
N ALA A 246 26.29 10.29 13.48
CA ALA A 246 27.41 9.45 13.03
C ALA A 246 26.94 8.42 11.99
N GLY A 247 25.71 7.91 12.14
CA GLY A 247 25.03 7.11 11.12
C GLY A 247 25.43 5.63 11.06
N ASP A 248 26.16 5.14 12.07
CA ASP A 248 26.44 3.71 12.24
C ASP A 248 25.49 3.14 13.30
N TYR A 249 24.51 2.38 12.83
CA TYR A 249 23.41 1.90 13.68
C TYR A 249 23.48 0.41 13.97
N GLN A 250 24.49 -0.33 13.52
CA GLN A 250 24.51 -1.79 13.64
C GLN A 250 24.43 -2.26 15.09
N ASN A 251 25.12 -1.53 15.99
CA ASN A 251 25.21 -1.85 17.42
C ASN A 251 24.31 -0.98 18.31
N TRP A 252 23.23 -0.42 17.74
CA TRP A 252 22.35 0.53 18.46
C TRP A 252 21.86 0.01 19.81
N ARG A 253 21.65 -1.30 19.97
CA ARG A 253 21.17 -1.92 21.22
C ARG A 253 22.14 -1.72 22.39
N THR A 254 23.43 -1.70 22.12
CA THR A 254 24.49 -1.61 23.14
C THR A 254 25.14 -0.24 23.20
N GLU A 255 25.13 0.50 22.09
CA GLU A 255 25.88 1.75 21.96
C GLU A 255 25.01 3.02 22.00
N PHE A 256 23.68 2.91 21.87
CA PHE A 256 22.81 4.09 21.93
C PHE A 256 22.91 4.78 23.30
N PRO A 257 23.23 6.09 23.37
CA PRO A 257 23.58 6.78 24.61
C PRO A 257 22.36 7.18 25.46
N SER A 258 21.37 6.29 25.54
CA SER A 258 20.23 6.37 26.45
C SER A 258 19.61 4.98 26.61
N ARG A 259 19.81 4.35 27.77
CA ARG A 259 19.29 3.00 28.04
C ARG A 259 17.76 2.91 27.98
N PRO A 260 16.97 3.82 28.60
CA PRO A 260 15.51 3.76 28.50
C PRO A 260 15.02 3.85 27.05
N ALA A 261 15.56 4.78 26.26
CA ALA A 261 15.21 4.92 24.86
C ALA A 261 15.69 3.74 23.99
N ALA A 262 16.83 3.10 24.32
CA ALA A 262 17.25 1.85 23.67
C ALA A 262 16.29 0.69 23.97
N GLU A 263 15.80 0.56 25.20
CA GLU A 263 14.79 -0.44 25.58
C GLU A 263 13.45 -0.18 24.86
N ALA A 264 13.00 1.09 24.81
CA ALA A 264 11.80 1.48 24.06
C ALA A 264 11.95 1.25 22.55
N LEU A 265 13.13 1.50 21.99
CA LEU A 265 13.44 1.23 20.59
C LEU A 265 13.45 -0.28 20.29
N ALA A 266 13.84 -1.13 21.25
CA ALA A 266 13.71 -2.58 21.12
C ALA A 266 12.25 -3.04 21.07
N ASP A 267 11.37 -2.46 21.90
CA ASP A 267 9.92 -2.70 21.79
C ASP A 267 9.37 -2.24 20.43
N PHE A 268 9.80 -1.07 19.95
CA PHE A 268 9.42 -0.60 18.61
C PHE A 268 9.80 -1.58 17.51
N PHE A 269 11.04 -2.09 17.50
CA PHE A 269 11.45 -3.07 16.49
C PHE A 269 10.76 -4.43 16.67
N LEU A 270 10.34 -4.80 17.88
CA LEU A 270 9.53 -6.00 18.08
C LEU A 270 8.14 -5.85 17.45
N ARG A 271 7.54 -4.65 17.57
CA ARG A 271 6.18 -4.36 17.09
C ARG A 271 6.11 -3.96 15.62
N PHE A 272 7.13 -3.29 15.11
CA PHE A 272 7.12 -2.66 13.78
C PHE A 272 8.40 -2.93 12.97
N GLY A 273 9.37 -3.69 13.49
CA GLY A 273 10.64 -3.90 12.78
C GLY A 273 10.52 -4.73 11.51
N HIS A 274 9.42 -5.45 11.32
CA HIS A 274 9.09 -6.18 10.09
C HIS A 274 8.62 -5.27 8.94
N ARG A 275 8.28 -4.01 9.24
CA ARG A 275 7.88 -3.02 8.23
C ARG A 275 9.09 -2.58 7.41
N ALA A 276 8.82 -1.95 6.26
CA ALA A 276 9.86 -1.48 5.34
C ALA A 276 9.35 -0.30 4.51
N MET A 277 10.26 0.34 3.77
CA MET A 277 9.86 1.13 2.60
C MET A 277 9.70 0.18 1.41
N GLY A 278 8.66 0.36 0.60
CA GLY A 278 8.34 -0.49 -0.53
C GLY A 278 8.13 -1.94 -0.11
N GLU A 279 7.23 -2.19 0.84
CA GLU A 279 7.12 -3.47 1.56
C GLU A 279 6.92 -4.70 0.66
N GLY A 280 6.15 -4.55 -0.43
CA GLY A 280 5.91 -5.59 -1.41
C GLY A 280 7.11 -5.94 -2.30
N GLU A 281 8.14 -5.10 -2.35
CA GLU A 281 9.43 -5.48 -2.91
C GLU A 281 10.22 -6.24 -1.84
N LEU A 282 10.21 -7.57 -1.92
CA LEU A 282 10.86 -8.47 -0.98
C LEU A 282 12.38 -8.35 -1.00
N ALA A 283 12.98 -7.75 -2.04
CA ALA A 283 14.39 -7.39 -2.08
C ALA A 283 14.75 -6.23 -1.12
N ASN A 284 13.78 -5.40 -0.72
CA ASN A 284 14.03 -4.32 0.23
C ASN A 284 14.24 -4.86 1.65
N PRO A 285 15.25 -4.34 2.38
CA PRO A 285 15.47 -4.71 3.77
C PRO A 285 14.32 -4.21 4.66
N ARG A 286 14.03 -4.99 5.71
CA ARG A 286 13.09 -4.61 6.77
C ARG A 286 13.78 -3.67 7.76
N TRP A 287 13.01 -2.91 8.54
CA TRP A 287 13.59 -1.95 9.50
C TRP A 287 14.46 -2.62 10.57
N ASN A 288 14.20 -3.87 10.92
CA ASN A 288 15.05 -4.63 11.83
C ASN A 288 16.36 -5.14 11.19
N GLU A 289 16.46 -5.13 9.86
CA GLU A 289 17.66 -5.46 9.08
C GLU A 289 18.47 -4.18 8.78
N ASP A 290 17.78 -3.11 8.38
CA ASP A 290 18.33 -1.77 8.21
C ASP A 290 17.53 -0.73 9.02
N PRO A 291 18.00 -0.33 10.21
CA PRO A 291 17.28 0.60 11.09
C PRO A 291 17.41 2.07 10.65
N THR A 292 18.11 2.36 9.53
CA THR A 292 18.48 3.71 9.14
C THR A 292 17.32 4.70 9.14
N MET A 293 16.15 4.29 8.63
CA MET A 293 15.00 5.18 8.59
C MET A 293 14.44 5.49 9.98
N VAL A 294 14.26 4.47 10.81
CA VAL A 294 13.79 4.61 12.19
C VAL A 294 14.70 5.54 12.98
N MET A 295 16.01 5.35 12.86
CA MET A 295 17.02 6.16 13.56
C MET A 295 17.00 7.62 13.11
N ARG A 296 16.80 7.88 11.81
CA ARG A 296 16.71 9.26 11.29
C ARG A 296 15.42 9.96 11.71
N SER A 297 14.30 9.25 11.74
CA SER A 297 13.06 9.78 12.30
C SER A 297 13.18 10.06 13.79
N LEU A 298 13.87 9.18 14.54
CA LEU A 298 14.17 9.41 15.96
C LEU A 298 15.07 10.64 16.15
N LEU A 299 16.14 10.79 15.36
CA LEU A 299 17.01 11.97 15.38
C LEU A 299 16.21 13.25 15.24
N ALA A 300 15.36 13.31 14.21
CA ALA A 300 14.54 14.49 13.98
C ALA A 300 13.51 14.71 15.12
N CYS A 301 12.92 13.66 15.68
CA CYS A 301 12.02 13.83 16.84
C CYS A 301 12.74 14.36 18.08
N ILE A 302 13.99 13.96 18.31
CA ILE A 302 14.82 14.49 19.42
C ILE A 302 15.20 15.96 19.15
N GLU A 303 15.53 16.32 17.91
CA GLU A 303 15.94 17.69 17.57
C GLU A 303 14.78 18.69 17.60
N TYR A 304 13.58 18.28 17.18
CA TYR A 304 12.46 19.21 16.91
C TYR A 304 11.28 19.07 17.87
N HIS A 305 11.28 18.04 18.73
CA HIS A 305 10.26 17.80 19.75
C HIS A 305 8.81 17.93 19.21
N PRO A 306 8.45 17.19 18.15
CA PRO A 306 7.12 17.27 17.58
C PRO A 306 6.07 16.77 18.57
N ARG A 307 4.85 17.27 18.43
CA ARG A 307 3.72 16.89 19.28
C ARG A 307 2.70 16.10 18.49
N ARG A 308 2.03 15.20 19.18
CA ARG A 308 0.84 14.53 18.64
C ARG A 308 -0.24 15.58 18.33
N PRO A 309 -0.91 15.48 17.19
CA PRO A 309 -1.99 16.39 16.84
C PRO A 309 -3.17 16.21 17.80
N ALA A 310 -3.84 17.32 18.13
CA ALA A 310 -5.11 17.25 18.82
C ALA A 310 -6.17 16.62 17.89
N LYS A 311 -7.08 15.82 18.46
CA LYS A 311 -8.20 15.28 17.69
C LYS A 311 -9.09 16.44 17.21
N MET A 312 -9.36 16.50 15.91
CA MET A 312 -10.29 17.46 15.34
C MET A 312 -11.66 16.80 15.11
N PRO A 313 -12.78 17.43 15.52
CA PRO A 313 -14.11 16.88 15.25
C PRO A 313 -14.41 16.85 13.74
N ALA A 314 -14.69 15.68 13.19
CA ALA A 314 -15.04 15.54 11.77
C ALA A 314 -16.53 15.80 11.47
N VAL A 315 -17.37 15.96 12.50
CA VAL A 315 -18.85 16.08 12.39
C VAL A 315 -19.30 17.20 11.43
N ASN A 316 -18.62 18.34 11.45
CA ASN A 316 -18.96 19.48 10.59
C ASN A 316 -18.62 19.18 9.12
N TYR A 317 -17.50 18.50 8.86
CA TYR A 317 -17.11 18.09 7.52
C TYR A 317 -18.01 16.97 7.00
N ALA A 318 -18.37 16.00 7.85
CA ALA A 318 -19.33 14.96 7.51
C ALA A 318 -20.69 15.55 7.11
N GLN A 319 -21.20 16.52 7.87
CA GLN A 319 -22.44 17.20 7.53
C GLN A 319 -22.35 17.95 6.18
N LYS A 320 -21.27 18.71 5.95
CA LYS A 320 -21.03 19.38 4.66
C LYS A 320 -20.90 18.40 3.49
N ALA A 321 -20.21 17.27 3.70
CA ALA A 321 -20.08 16.23 2.70
C ALA A 321 -21.46 15.64 2.33
N LEU A 322 -22.32 15.39 3.31
CA LEU A 322 -23.70 14.93 3.07
C LEU A 322 -24.55 15.98 2.36
N GLU A 323 -24.32 17.27 2.59
CA GLU A 323 -25.03 18.36 1.91
C GLU A 323 -24.73 18.41 0.40
N THR A 324 -23.52 18.00 -0.01
CA THR A 324 -23.16 17.85 -1.43
C THR A 324 -23.89 16.71 -2.14
N LEU A 325 -24.54 15.80 -1.39
CA LEU A 325 -25.28 14.68 -1.96
C LEU A 325 -26.72 15.09 -2.26
N GLN A 326 -27.32 14.41 -3.24
CA GLN A 326 -28.75 14.50 -3.51
C GLN A 326 -29.57 14.21 -2.22
N PRO A 327 -30.66 14.96 -1.93
CA PRO A 327 -31.42 14.80 -0.69
C PRO A 327 -31.84 13.35 -0.39
N ALA A 328 -32.25 12.61 -1.42
CA ALA A 328 -32.65 11.21 -1.32
C ALA A 328 -31.49 10.25 -0.93
N ALA A 329 -30.23 10.63 -1.22
CA ALA A 329 -29.05 9.83 -0.95
C ALA A 329 -28.41 10.10 0.42
N ARG A 330 -28.81 11.17 1.13
CA ARG A 330 -28.13 11.61 2.37
C ARG A 330 -28.17 10.58 3.50
N LYS A 331 -29.27 9.83 3.63
CA LYS A 331 -29.40 8.79 4.66
C LYS A 331 -28.40 7.65 4.43
N GLU A 332 -28.34 7.16 3.18
CA GLU A 332 -27.41 6.12 2.79
C GLU A 332 -25.96 6.62 2.82
N GLY A 333 -25.71 7.86 2.38
CA GLY A 333 -24.40 8.50 2.44
C GLY A 333 -23.82 8.56 3.85
N ARG A 334 -24.66 8.77 4.88
CA ARG A 334 -24.21 8.74 6.28
C ARG A 334 -23.70 7.36 6.68
N GLN A 335 -24.43 6.31 6.31
CA GLN A 335 -24.02 4.92 6.58
C GLN A 335 -22.75 4.56 5.80
N MET A 336 -22.60 5.08 4.58
CA MET A 336 -21.38 4.89 3.78
C MET A 336 -20.17 5.58 4.42
N LEU A 337 -20.32 6.79 4.97
CA LEU A 337 -19.24 7.48 5.69
C LEU A 337 -18.76 6.65 6.89
N GLU A 338 -19.67 6.11 7.69
CA GLU A 338 -19.33 5.22 8.81
C GLU A 338 -18.56 3.97 8.32
N ARG A 339 -19.01 3.36 7.22
CA ARG A 339 -18.30 2.23 6.60
C ARG A 339 -16.92 2.62 6.06
N LEU A 340 -16.71 3.86 5.59
CA LEU A 340 -15.39 4.32 5.17
C LEU A 340 -14.40 4.30 6.34
N HIS A 341 -14.82 4.73 7.54
CA HIS A 341 -13.98 4.64 8.74
C HIS A 341 -13.55 3.20 9.03
N GLU A 342 -14.50 2.26 9.04
CA GLU A 342 -14.23 0.84 9.28
C GLU A 342 -13.26 0.25 8.25
N MET A 343 -13.47 0.54 6.96
CA MET A 343 -12.65 -0.01 5.89
C MET A 343 -11.24 0.59 5.84
N HIS A 344 -11.06 1.87 6.20
CA HIS A 344 -9.71 2.45 6.34
C HIS A 344 -8.92 1.75 7.46
N THR A 345 -9.55 1.51 8.61
CA THR A 345 -8.92 0.78 9.72
C THR A 345 -8.61 -0.65 9.36
N LEU A 346 -9.56 -1.39 8.76
CA LEU A 346 -9.34 -2.76 8.32
C LEU A 346 -8.19 -2.86 7.32
N GLN A 347 -8.15 -1.97 6.32
CA GLN A 347 -7.06 -1.92 5.33
C GLN A 347 -5.69 -1.73 6.00
N SER A 348 -5.55 -0.76 6.92
CA SER A 348 -4.29 -0.48 7.63
C SER A 348 -3.82 -1.69 8.45
N ARG A 349 -4.73 -2.32 9.21
CA ARG A 349 -4.43 -3.50 10.03
C ARG A 349 -4.09 -4.72 9.18
N ALA A 350 -4.81 -4.93 8.09
CA ALA A 350 -4.54 -6.03 7.16
C ALA A 350 -3.17 -5.91 6.50
N LEU A 351 -2.76 -4.71 6.11
CA LEU A 351 -1.44 -4.47 5.57
C LEU A 351 -0.34 -4.73 6.61
N HIS A 352 -0.57 -4.36 7.88
CA HIS A 352 0.36 -4.68 8.96
C HIS A 352 0.51 -6.18 9.22
N ALA A 353 -0.59 -6.95 9.16
CA ALA A 353 -0.55 -8.40 9.22
C ALA A 353 0.22 -8.99 8.02
N LEU A 354 -0.06 -8.51 6.81
CA LEU A 354 0.62 -8.95 5.60
C LEU A 354 2.13 -8.67 5.64
N ALA A 355 2.55 -7.54 6.22
CA ALA A 355 3.96 -7.19 6.34
C ALA A 355 4.77 -8.24 7.14
N PHE A 356 4.18 -8.92 8.13
CA PHE A 356 4.86 -10.03 8.83
C PHE A 356 5.13 -11.20 7.89
N ILE A 357 4.17 -11.50 7.01
CA ILE A 357 4.30 -12.54 5.99
C ILE A 357 5.41 -12.17 5.00
N LEU A 358 5.39 -10.95 4.46
CA LEU A 358 6.42 -10.48 3.54
C LEU A 358 7.82 -10.47 4.19
N ALA A 359 7.92 -10.15 5.49
CA ALA A 359 9.17 -10.21 6.22
C ALA A 359 9.67 -11.66 6.42
N GLY A 360 8.79 -12.60 6.75
CA GLY A 360 9.14 -14.02 6.85
C GLY A 360 9.52 -14.64 5.50
N THR A 361 8.80 -14.30 4.42
CA THR A 361 9.11 -14.75 3.06
C THR A 361 10.46 -14.23 2.57
N ARG A 362 10.80 -12.97 2.85
CA ARG A 362 12.14 -12.44 2.55
C ARG A 362 13.22 -13.26 3.25
N ARG A 363 13.02 -13.60 4.53
CA ARG A 363 14.00 -14.36 5.31
C ARG A 363 14.18 -15.78 4.77
N TRP A 364 13.09 -16.41 4.35
CA TRP A 364 13.13 -17.68 3.61
C TRP A 364 13.95 -17.55 2.32
N ALA A 365 13.75 -16.50 1.52
CA ALA A 365 14.46 -16.31 0.26
C ALA A 365 15.98 -16.14 0.49
N LEU A 366 16.37 -15.36 1.50
CA LEU A 366 17.78 -15.20 1.86
C LEU A 366 18.41 -16.52 2.36
N ALA A 367 17.65 -17.36 3.05
CA ALA A 367 18.11 -18.69 3.44
C ALA A 367 18.30 -19.63 2.24
N ALA A 368 17.35 -19.63 1.30
CA ALA A 368 17.48 -20.36 0.03
C ALA A 368 18.69 -19.85 -0.79
N ALA A 369 18.95 -18.55 -0.76
CA ALA A 369 20.12 -17.97 -1.41
C ALA A 369 21.43 -18.49 -0.80
N GLN A 370 21.51 -18.58 0.52
CA GLN A 370 22.68 -19.07 1.23
C GLN A 370 22.98 -20.55 0.89
N GLU A 371 21.94 -21.37 0.70
CA GLU A 371 22.06 -22.75 0.21
C GLU A 371 22.62 -22.77 -1.22
N ALA A 372 22.02 -22.02 -2.14
CA ALA A 372 22.45 -21.96 -3.54
C ALA A 372 23.83 -21.32 -3.75
N MET A 373 24.33 -20.56 -2.78
CA MET A 373 25.71 -20.05 -2.78
C MET A 373 26.73 -21.13 -2.43
N SER A 374 26.35 -22.18 -1.71
CA SER A 374 27.28 -23.23 -1.25
C SER A 374 27.88 -24.05 -2.39
N ASP A 375 27.16 -24.17 -3.52
CA ASP A 375 27.59 -24.88 -4.73
C ASP A 375 27.79 -23.95 -5.94
N GLY A 376 27.76 -22.63 -5.71
CA GLY A 376 28.08 -21.61 -6.70
C GLY A 376 26.98 -21.30 -7.72
N ARG A 377 25.74 -21.79 -7.53
CA ARG A 377 24.59 -21.36 -8.36
C ARG A 377 24.33 -19.86 -8.21
N LEU A 378 24.48 -19.31 -7.00
CA LEU A 378 24.46 -17.88 -6.72
C LEU A 378 25.80 -17.40 -6.17
N ARG A 379 26.10 -16.11 -6.36
CA ARG A 379 27.31 -15.44 -5.86
C ARG A 379 27.06 -14.48 -4.72
N SER A 380 25.84 -13.98 -4.59
CA SER A 380 25.42 -13.11 -3.49
C SER A 380 23.96 -13.35 -3.14
N PRO A 381 23.55 -13.11 -1.88
CA PRO A 381 22.17 -13.38 -1.45
C PRO A 381 21.13 -12.66 -2.31
N ASP A 382 21.41 -11.43 -2.75
CA ASP A 382 20.46 -10.60 -3.52
C ASP A 382 20.13 -11.15 -4.91
N GLU A 383 20.95 -12.06 -5.46
CA GLU A 383 20.67 -12.66 -6.77
C GLU A 383 19.39 -13.51 -6.72
N ILE A 384 19.00 -14.03 -5.55
CA ILE A 384 17.79 -14.86 -5.37
C ILE A 384 16.52 -14.13 -5.79
N PHE A 385 16.46 -12.81 -5.58
CA PHE A 385 15.25 -12.02 -5.84
C PHE A 385 14.91 -11.92 -7.33
N PHE A 386 15.87 -12.24 -8.21
CA PHE A 386 15.68 -12.25 -9.66
C PHE A 386 15.19 -13.60 -10.21
N PHE A 387 14.86 -14.53 -9.34
CA PHE A 387 14.23 -15.79 -9.70
C PHE A 387 12.80 -15.84 -9.18
N GLU A 388 11.91 -16.42 -9.99
CA GLU A 388 10.52 -16.63 -9.62
C GLU A 388 10.42 -17.65 -8.49
N LEU A 389 9.34 -17.59 -7.71
CA LEU A 389 9.13 -18.49 -6.56
C LEU A 389 9.29 -19.98 -6.95
N GLU A 390 8.74 -20.39 -8.09
CA GLU A 390 8.88 -21.78 -8.58
C GLU A 390 10.30 -22.10 -9.05
N GLU A 391 11.06 -21.14 -9.59
CA GLU A 391 12.46 -21.37 -9.97
C GLU A 391 13.36 -21.55 -8.75
N ILE A 392 13.10 -20.80 -7.67
CA ILE A 392 13.79 -21.01 -6.39
C ILE A 392 13.49 -22.42 -5.88
N LYS A 393 12.24 -22.89 -6.01
CA LYS A 393 11.89 -24.28 -5.69
C LYS A 393 12.68 -25.29 -6.49
N LEU A 394 12.80 -25.10 -7.81
CA LEU A 394 13.60 -25.96 -8.69
C LEU A 394 15.08 -25.98 -8.26
N MET A 395 15.62 -24.85 -7.79
CA MET A 395 16.94 -24.83 -7.16
C MET A 395 16.95 -25.71 -5.90
N MET A 396 15.97 -25.57 -5.01
CA MET A 396 15.95 -26.32 -3.75
C MET A 396 15.70 -27.82 -3.92
N THR A 397 15.03 -28.27 -4.99
CA THR A 397 14.81 -29.70 -5.29
C THR A 397 15.97 -30.33 -6.08
N GLY A 398 16.93 -29.52 -6.56
CA GLY A 398 18.06 -29.99 -7.37
C GLY A 398 17.73 -30.17 -8.86
N GLU A 399 16.54 -29.76 -9.30
CA GLU A 399 16.15 -29.71 -10.71
C GLU A 399 16.95 -28.63 -11.46
N TRP A 400 17.17 -27.48 -10.82
CA TRP A 400 18.18 -26.49 -11.20
C TRP A 400 19.43 -26.64 -10.32
N ASN A 401 20.35 -27.51 -10.79
CA ASN A 401 21.61 -27.83 -10.13
C ASN A 401 22.82 -27.16 -10.82
N ILE A 402 24.03 -27.54 -10.40
CA ILE A 402 25.31 -27.00 -10.90
C ILE A 402 25.47 -27.05 -12.43
N SER A 403 24.82 -27.99 -13.12
CA SER A 403 24.89 -28.09 -14.59
C SER A 403 24.15 -26.95 -15.30
N ALA A 404 23.25 -26.25 -14.61
CA ALA A 404 22.49 -25.12 -15.11
C ALA A 404 23.14 -23.75 -14.78
N GLN A 405 24.36 -23.71 -14.22
CA GLN A 405 24.98 -22.44 -13.79
C GLN A 405 25.04 -21.36 -14.87
N GLU A 406 25.35 -21.73 -16.12
CA GLU A 406 25.40 -20.76 -17.23
C GLU A 406 24.00 -20.21 -17.56
N GLU A 407 22.97 -21.06 -17.53
CA GLU A 407 21.57 -20.67 -17.70
C GLU A 407 21.10 -19.74 -16.56
N ILE A 408 21.35 -20.13 -15.31
CA ILE A 408 21.05 -19.33 -14.12
C ILE A 408 21.69 -17.93 -14.24
N ARG A 409 22.95 -17.87 -14.68
CA ARG A 409 23.68 -16.62 -14.86
C ARG A 409 23.15 -15.77 -16.00
N ALA A 410 22.75 -16.37 -17.12
CA ALA A 410 22.14 -15.67 -18.25
C ALA A 410 20.77 -15.09 -17.86
N THR A 411 19.92 -15.89 -17.21
CA THR A 411 18.60 -15.49 -16.71
C THR A 411 18.70 -14.33 -15.72
N LEU A 412 19.62 -14.42 -14.75
CA LEU A 412 19.90 -13.35 -13.80
C LEU A 412 20.28 -12.04 -14.51
N ALA A 413 21.25 -12.09 -15.44
CA ALA A 413 21.71 -10.90 -16.14
C ALA A 413 20.59 -10.24 -16.96
N GLN A 414 19.76 -11.04 -17.64
CA GLN A 414 18.61 -10.55 -18.38
C GLN A 414 17.60 -9.85 -17.46
N ARG A 415 17.22 -10.47 -16.34
CA ARG A 415 16.20 -9.94 -15.43
C ARG A 415 16.70 -8.74 -14.62
N GLN A 416 17.98 -8.69 -14.29
CA GLN A 416 18.61 -7.48 -13.74
C GLN A 416 18.53 -6.31 -14.71
N ALA A 417 18.85 -6.53 -15.99
CA ALA A 417 18.74 -5.49 -17.02
C ALA A 417 17.29 -5.03 -17.23
N GLN A 418 16.33 -5.97 -17.26
CA GLN A 418 14.90 -5.65 -17.37
C GLN A 418 14.40 -4.85 -16.16
N HIS A 419 14.73 -5.28 -14.94
CA HIS A 419 14.34 -4.59 -13.73
C HIS A 419 14.93 -3.17 -13.67
N ALA A 420 16.22 -3.00 -14.02
CA ALA A 420 16.85 -1.68 -14.12
C ALA A 420 16.13 -0.78 -15.13
N ALA A 421 15.71 -1.32 -16.28
CA ALA A 421 14.90 -0.56 -17.24
C ALA A 421 13.54 -0.15 -16.65
N HIS A 422 12.84 -1.07 -15.98
CA HIS A 422 11.54 -0.80 -15.35
C HIS A 422 11.59 0.26 -14.24
N GLN A 423 12.72 0.39 -13.54
CA GLN A 423 12.96 1.44 -12.54
C GLN A 423 12.95 2.86 -13.12
N THR A 424 13.26 3.01 -14.40
CA THR A 424 13.26 4.30 -15.10
C THR A 424 11.94 4.62 -15.80
N GLY A 425 11.10 3.61 -16.04
CA GLY A 425 9.81 3.75 -16.70
C GLY A 425 8.69 4.15 -15.71
N TYR A 426 7.71 4.89 -16.22
CA TYR A 426 6.57 5.39 -15.45
C TYR A 426 5.25 5.13 -16.18
N PRO A 427 4.82 3.86 -16.32
CA PRO A 427 3.58 3.52 -17.00
C PRO A 427 2.38 4.13 -16.28
N SER A 428 1.28 4.35 -17.02
CA SER A 428 0.04 4.83 -16.44
C SER A 428 -0.51 3.92 -15.34
N ASP A 429 -1.25 4.47 -14.38
CA ASP A 429 -1.91 3.73 -13.31
C ASP A 429 -3.10 2.87 -13.78
N MET A 430 -3.49 3.00 -15.06
CA MET A 430 -4.55 2.22 -15.68
C MET A 430 -4.23 1.77 -17.11
N LEU A 431 -4.62 0.54 -17.40
CA LEU A 431 -4.57 -0.08 -18.73
C LEU A 431 -5.99 -0.48 -19.14
N ILE A 432 -6.36 -0.20 -20.39
CA ILE A 432 -7.60 -0.68 -21.02
C ILE A 432 -7.20 -1.59 -22.18
N GLY A 433 -7.46 -2.89 -22.05
CA GLY A 433 -6.80 -3.91 -22.86
C GLY A 433 -5.29 -3.83 -22.67
N GLU A 434 -4.57 -3.57 -23.76
CA GLU A 434 -3.11 -3.41 -23.78
C GLU A 434 -2.64 -1.95 -23.83
N GLN A 435 -3.58 -0.99 -23.78
CA GLN A 435 -3.27 0.44 -23.94
C GLN A 435 -3.23 1.18 -22.61
N GLU A 436 -2.25 2.06 -22.43
CA GLU A 436 -2.15 2.96 -21.28
C GLU A 436 -3.19 4.09 -21.36
N ALA A 437 -4.10 4.15 -20.38
CA ALA A 437 -5.08 5.22 -20.24
C ALA A 437 -4.53 6.28 -19.29
N GLN A 438 -4.30 7.49 -19.76
CA GLN A 438 -3.71 8.58 -18.97
C GLN A 438 -4.78 9.31 -18.16
N PRO A 439 -4.54 9.67 -16.89
CA PRO A 439 -5.51 10.46 -16.13
C PRO A 439 -5.68 11.84 -16.76
N VAL A 440 -6.92 12.32 -16.88
CA VAL A 440 -7.23 13.65 -17.47
C VAL A 440 -6.63 14.79 -16.65
N ARG A 441 -6.50 14.60 -15.34
CA ARG A 441 -5.98 15.59 -14.40
C ARG A 441 -4.86 15.00 -13.55
N GLN A 442 -3.84 15.82 -13.33
CA GLN A 442 -2.82 15.59 -12.30
C GLN A 442 -3.28 16.24 -11.00
N GLY A 443 -2.97 15.60 -9.87
CA GLY A 443 -3.39 16.03 -8.54
C GLY A 443 -4.75 15.47 -8.14
N LEU A 444 -4.77 14.76 -7.02
CA LEU A 444 -5.96 14.29 -6.32
C LEU A 444 -5.94 14.84 -4.90
N PRO A 445 -7.06 15.39 -4.41
CA PRO A 445 -7.15 15.87 -3.04
C PRO A 445 -7.02 14.68 -2.08
N GLY A 446 -5.94 14.64 -1.30
CA GLY A 446 -5.71 13.64 -0.25
C GLY A 446 -6.21 14.14 1.10
N VAL A 447 -5.63 15.26 1.54
CA VAL A 447 -5.96 15.98 2.78
C VAL A 447 -5.91 17.48 2.53
N ALA A 448 -6.94 18.19 3.00
CA ALA A 448 -7.10 19.63 2.90
C ALA A 448 -5.99 20.40 3.63
N GLY A 449 -5.84 21.69 3.30
CA GLY A 449 -4.92 22.60 3.97
C GLY A 449 -3.71 23.00 3.14
N HIS A 450 -2.92 23.91 3.69
CA HIS A 450 -1.80 24.56 3.00
C HIS A 450 -0.51 24.37 3.80
N ALA A 451 0.58 24.08 3.10
CA ALA A 451 1.90 23.98 3.69
C ALA A 451 2.97 24.53 2.75
N GLY A 452 4.07 25.03 3.31
CA GLY A 452 5.19 25.55 2.56
C GLY A 452 6.51 25.14 3.19
N GLY A 453 7.43 24.60 2.40
CA GLY A 453 8.75 24.19 2.89
C GLY A 453 9.59 23.57 1.77
N PRO A 454 10.87 23.25 2.04
CA PRO A 454 11.68 22.54 1.07
C PRO A 454 11.09 21.15 0.78
N LEU A 455 10.96 20.78 -0.50
CA LEU A 455 10.67 19.40 -0.89
C LEU A 455 11.80 18.50 -0.40
N ARG A 456 11.47 17.39 0.26
CA ARG A 456 12.45 16.35 0.60
C ARG A 456 11.97 15.00 0.11
N ARG A 457 12.74 14.44 -0.82
CA ARG A 457 12.65 13.02 -1.17
C ARG A 457 13.43 12.23 -0.15
N TRP A 458 12.80 11.22 0.45
CA TRP A 458 13.51 10.33 1.36
C TRP A 458 14.57 9.55 0.58
N THR A 459 15.84 9.75 0.95
CA THR A 459 16.98 9.08 0.32
C THR A 459 17.89 8.53 1.40
N ALA A 460 18.40 7.31 1.21
CA ALA A 460 19.33 6.65 2.13
C ALA A 460 20.65 7.43 2.34
N THR A 461 20.92 8.48 1.56
CA THR A 461 22.18 9.23 1.60
C THR A 461 22.17 10.46 2.53
N ARG A 462 21.01 10.97 2.97
CA ARG A 462 20.94 12.16 3.84
C ARG A 462 21.11 11.83 5.32
N LYS A 463 22.21 12.28 5.93
CA LYS A 463 22.57 12.00 7.33
C LYS A 463 21.86 12.86 8.39
N ASN A 464 21.14 13.91 7.99
CA ASN A 464 20.54 14.88 8.91
C ASN A 464 19.02 14.67 9.04
N GLY A 465 18.48 14.93 10.23
CA GLY A 465 17.03 15.02 10.45
C GLY A 465 16.41 16.11 9.57
N CYS A 466 15.21 15.85 9.05
CA CYS A 466 14.42 16.82 8.30
C CYS A 466 13.20 17.23 9.13
N HIS A 467 12.87 18.52 9.15
CA HIS A 467 11.67 19.09 9.77
C HIS A 467 11.16 20.26 8.94
N HIS A 468 9.88 20.57 9.08
CA HIS A 468 9.21 21.62 8.31
C HIS A 468 9.39 21.48 6.80
N THR A 469 9.24 20.25 6.32
CA THR A 469 9.47 19.88 4.93
C THR A 469 8.23 19.33 4.29
N ILE A 470 8.09 19.57 2.98
CA ILE A 470 7.14 18.83 2.17
C ILE A 470 7.79 17.50 1.81
N MET A 471 7.29 16.38 2.33
CA MET A 471 7.84 15.06 2.02
C MET A 471 7.32 14.57 0.67
N GLY A 472 8.23 14.19 -0.21
CA GLY A 472 7.94 13.80 -1.58
C GLY A 472 8.35 12.38 -1.91
N ALA A 473 7.47 11.63 -2.56
CA ALA A 473 7.76 10.26 -3.01
C ALA A 473 7.23 9.99 -4.43
N GLU A 474 7.81 9.03 -5.15
CA GLU A 474 7.11 8.47 -6.31
C GLU A 474 5.77 7.88 -5.86
N MET A 475 5.77 7.23 -4.68
CA MET A 475 4.58 6.74 -4.01
C MET A 475 4.75 6.70 -2.49
N LEU A 476 3.64 6.93 -1.80
CA LEU A 476 3.53 6.93 -0.35
C LEU A 476 2.96 5.59 0.14
N ASP A 477 3.82 4.72 0.65
CA ASP A 477 3.42 3.54 1.42
C ASP A 477 3.35 3.83 2.93
N SER A 478 2.96 2.84 3.72
CA SER A 478 2.88 2.95 5.19
C SER A 478 4.22 3.22 5.87
N GLY A 479 5.36 2.91 5.24
CA GLY A 479 6.68 3.13 5.81
C GLY A 479 7.01 4.61 5.98
N TRP A 480 6.43 5.47 5.14
CA TRP A 480 6.49 6.93 5.26
C TRP A 480 5.79 7.50 6.50
N ALA A 481 5.08 6.68 7.27
CA ALA A 481 4.45 7.10 8.52
C ALA A 481 5.46 7.64 9.53
N LEU A 482 6.73 7.20 9.48
CA LEU A 482 7.81 7.74 10.31
C LEU A 482 8.16 9.21 9.98
N GLY A 483 7.60 9.75 8.89
CA GLY A 483 7.66 11.16 8.54
C GLY A 483 6.52 12.01 9.09
N LEU A 484 5.41 11.40 9.54
CA LEU A 484 4.23 12.13 10.05
C LEU A 484 4.57 13.13 11.17
N PRO A 485 5.43 12.83 12.17
CA PRO A 485 5.75 13.81 13.20
C PRO A 485 6.49 15.05 12.70
N LEU A 486 7.06 15.03 11.49
CA LEU A 486 8.10 15.96 11.05
C LEU A 486 7.74 16.72 9.77
N ALA A 487 6.86 16.15 8.95
CA ALA A 487 6.42 16.71 7.70
C ALA A 487 5.45 17.88 7.94
N ASP A 488 5.54 18.93 7.14
CA ASP A 488 4.47 19.92 7.06
C ASP A 488 3.39 19.48 6.05
N GLY A 489 3.69 18.53 5.18
CA GLY A 489 2.76 17.97 4.20
C GLY A 489 3.42 16.90 3.32
N PHE A 490 2.61 16.20 2.53
CA PHE A 490 3.07 15.13 1.65
C PHE A 490 2.65 15.34 0.19
N VAL A 491 3.55 15.01 -0.73
CA VAL A 491 3.28 15.00 -2.18
C VAL A 491 3.72 13.69 -2.81
N ALA A 492 2.97 13.20 -3.79
CA ALA A 492 3.33 11.98 -4.50
C ALA A 492 2.97 11.98 -5.99
N ALA A 493 3.84 11.36 -6.81
CA ALA A 493 3.57 11.15 -8.23
C ALA A 493 2.35 10.25 -8.43
N LEU A 494 2.35 9.13 -7.71
CA LEU A 494 1.30 8.11 -7.72
C LEU A 494 0.59 8.08 -6.36
N GLY A 495 -0.43 7.23 -6.25
CA GLY A 495 -1.19 7.06 -5.02
C GLY A 495 -2.67 7.40 -5.18
N SER A 496 -3.39 7.13 -4.11
CA SER A 496 -4.82 7.35 -3.99
C SER A 496 -5.13 8.03 -2.66
N PRO A 497 -6.17 8.88 -2.60
CA PRO A 497 -6.70 9.36 -1.33
C PRO A 497 -7.15 8.21 -0.39
N LEU A 498 -7.23 6.99 -0.90
CA LEU A 498 -7.68 5.82 -0.14
C LEU A 498 -6.55 5.13 0.62
N ASP A 499 -5.29 5.48 0.35
CA ASP A 499 -4.13 4.75 0.83
C ASP A 499 -3.91 4.94 2.34
N PRO A 500 -3.38 3.93 3.06
CA PRO A 500 -3.24 3.96 4.51
C PRO A 500 -2.45 5.17 5.04
N LEU A 501 -1.35 5.56 4.37
CA LEU A 501 -0.60 6.75 4.79
C LEU A 501 -1.44 8.03 4.66
N VAL A 502 -2.21 8.17 3.57
CA VAL A 502 -3.06 9.36 3.38
C VAL A 502 -4.16 9.40 4.45
N ALA A 503 -4.73 8.24 4.80
CA ALA A 503 -5.67 8.13 5.92
C ALA A 503 -5.04 8.54 7.27
N ALA A 504 -3.78 8.17 7.50
CA ALA A 504 -3.04 8.60 8.69
C ALA A 504 -2.73 10.09 8.66
N ALA A 505 -2.31 10.65 7.52
CA ALA A 505 -2.08 12.08 7.37
C ALA A 505 -3.34 12.91 7.65
N ARG A 506 -4.55 12.38 7.39
CA ARG A 506 -5.83 13.01 7.81
C ARG A 506 -5.95 13.09 9.33
N ALA A 507 -5.70 11.99 10.02
CA ALA A 507 -5.74 11.95 11.49
C ALA A 507 -4.67 12.87 12.10
N TRP A 508 -3.61 13.15 11.34
CA TRP A 508 -2.52 14.05 11.72
C TRP A 508 -2.65 15.49 11.20
N HIS A 509 -3.68 15.80 10.42
CA HIS A 509 -3.95 17.11 9.82
C HIS A 509 -2.81 17.65 8.94
N HIS A 510 -2.08 16.77 8.27
CA HIS A 510 -1.08 17.17 7.28
C HIS A 510 -1.71 17.25 5.88
N PRO A 511 -1.58 18.37 5.15
CA PRO A 511 -2.03 18.45 3.78
C PRO A 511 -1.32 17.41 2.90
N VAL A 512 -2.08 16.81 1.98
CA VAL A 512 -1.58 15.76 1.08
C VAL A 512 -2.16 15.92 -0.32
N VAL A 513 -1.28 15.88 -1.32
CA VAL A 513 -1.64 15.81 -2.73
C VAL A 513 -0.96 14.60 -3.38
N VAL A 514 -1.74 13.70 -3.94
CA VAL A 514 -1.25 12.49 -4.63
C VAL A 514 -1.65 12.50 -6.11
N GLY A 515 -1.08 11.61 -6.91
CA GLY A 515 -1.44 11.54 -8.33
C GLY A 515 -0.96 12.74 -9.14
N LEU A 516 0.12 13.41 -8.72
CA LEU A 516 0.72 14.54 -9.44
C LEU A 516 1.40 14.13 -10.74
N GLY A 517 1.72 12.85 -10.92
CA GLY A 517 2.39 12.33 -12.11
C GLY A 517 3.67 13.10 -12.44
N ASP A 518 3.76 13.58 -13.68
CA ASP A 518 4.93 14.29 -14.18
C ASP A 518 5.17 15.63 -13.47
N ALA A 519 4.13 16.29 -12.95
CA ALA A 519 4.31 17.50 -12.16
C ALA A 519 5.24 17.23 -10.97
N TYR A 520 5.02 16.15 -10.21
CA TYR A 520 5.92 15.78 -9.11
C TYR A 520 7.33 15.40 -9.59
N ARG A 521 7.44 14.66 -10.71
CA ARG A 521 8.74 14.20 -11.22
C ARG A 521 9.61 15.37 -11.68
N SER A 522 8.98 16.44 -12.16
CA SER A 522 9.65 17.69 -12.55
C SER A 522 10.14 18.53 -11.36
N MET A 523 9.63 18.29 -10.15
CA MET A 523 10.03 19.03 -8.96
C MET A 523 11.48 18.70 -8.56
N ILE A 524 12.17 19.69 -8.03
CA ILE A 524 13.57 19.64 -7.61
C ILE A 524 13.62 19.37 -6.10
N ASP A 525 14.38 18.34 -5.70
CA ASP A 525 14.62 18.04 -4.29
C ASP A 525 15.32 19.22 -3.60
N GLY A 526 14.75 19.67 -2.48
CA GLY A 526 15.24 20.78 -1.67
C GLY A 526 14.77 22.17 -2.07
N ALA A 527 14.12 22.33 -3.22
CA ALA A 527 13.51 23.60 -3.59
C ALA A 527 12.31 23.92 -2.70
N GLN A 528 12.10 25.21 -2.45
CA GLN A 528 10.91 25.69 -1.75
C GLN A 528 9.67 25.21 -2.51
N THR A 529 8.71 24.63 -1.79
CA THR A 529 7.52 24.03 -2.36
C THR A 529 6.31 24.56 -1.62
N THR A 530 5.30 24.99 -2.36
CA THR A 530 3.97 25.30 -1.84
C THR A 530 3.04 24.16 -2.15
N LEU A 531 2.42 23.60 -1.12
CA LEU A 531 1.42 22.54 -1.18
C LEU A 531 0.06 23.14 -0.85
N ASP A 532 -0.90 22.97 -1.75
CA ASP A 532 -2.30 23.32 -1.54
C ASP A 532 -3.15 22.05 -1.72
N GLY A 533 -3.53 21.46 -0.58
CA GLY A 533 -4.39 20.29 -0.52
C GLY A 533 -5.84 20.57 -0.89
N ASP A 534 -6.28 21.84 -0.86
CA ASP A 534 -7.64 22.24 -1.18
C ASP A 534 -7.85 22.28 -2.70
N SER A 535 -6.87 22.81 -3.45
CA SER A 535 -6.84 22.79 -4.92
C SER A 535 -6.19 21.55 -5.52
N ALA A 536 -5.64 20.67 -4.67
CA ALA A 536 -4.87 19.48 -5.06
C ALA A 536 -3.66 19.80 -5.95
N THR A 537 -2.91 20.85 -5.59
CA THR A 537 -1.73 21.31 -6.35
C THR A 537 -0.46 21.36 -5.50
N ALA A 538 0.68 21.26 -6.17
CA ALA A 538 1.99 21.49 -5.58
C ALA A 538 2.86 22.25 -6.60
N SER A 539 3.60 23.27 -6.15
CA SER A 539 4.42 24.12 -7.02
C SER A 539 5.72 24.55 -6.33
N GLN A 540 6.75 24.89 -7.11
CA GLN A 540 8.07 25.32 -6.65
C GLN A 540 8.43 26.70 -7.18
#